data_AF-A0A9P1ANW1-F1
#
_entry.id   AF-A0A9P1ANW1-F1
#
_cell.length_a   1.000
_cell.length_b   1.000
_cell.length_c   1.000
_cell.angle_alpha   90.00
_cell.angle_beta   90.00
_cell.angle_gamma   90.00
#
_symmetry.space_group_name_H-M   'P 1'
#
loop_
_entity.id
_entity.type
_entity.pdbx_description
1 polymer ?
#
loop_
_entity_poly.entity_id
_entity_poly.type
_entity_poly.pdbx_seq_one_letter_code
_entity_poly.pdbx_strand_id
1 'polypeptide(L)'
;MNRAILSLAKNQQFIRRSLHKGVDSTPPLRFTSISEKIALYGFICVAFLGYPTSVLFRLDSLRPRPDNALAPEVQEEIDARVAARKQ
;
A
#
# COMPACT_ATOMS: atom_id res chain seq x y z
N MET A 1 12.28 -32.84 -27.17
CA MET A 1 12.24 -31.36 -27.32
C MET A 1 11.85 -30.73 -26.00
N ASN A 2 12.73 -29.90 -25.42
CA ASN A 2 12.57 -29.35 -24.07
C ASN A 2 11.49 -28.27 -24.03
N ARG A 3 10.50 -28.42 -23.13
CA ARG A 3 9.37 -27.48 -22.96
C ARG A 3 9.81 -26.04 -22.64
N ALA A 4 10.95 -25.87 -21.97
CA ALA A 4 11.52 -24.57 -21.64
C ALA A 4 11.97 -23.76 -22.88
N ILE A 5 12.45 -24.45 -23.92
CA ILE A 5 12.89 -23.79 -25.17
C ILE A 5 11.65 -23.34 -25.98
N LEU A 6 10.59 -24.15 -25.98
CA LEU A 6 9.31 -23.80 -26.59
C LEU A 6 8.62 -22.61 -25.89
N SER A 7 8.69 -22.52 -24.56
CA SER A 7 8.11 -21.37 -23.83
C SER A 7 8.87 -20.07 -24.07
N LEU A 8 10.20 -20.13 -24.19
CA LEU A 8 11.03 -18.96 -24.49
C LEU A 8 10.77 -18.43 -25.91
N ALA A 9 10.67 -19.32 -26.90
CA ALA A 9 10.34 -18.96 -28.28
C ALA A 9 8.93 -18.34 -28.41
N LYS A 10 7.97 -18.82 -27.59
CA LYS A 10 6.61 -18.27 -27.55
C LYS A 10 6.58 -16.85 -26.97
N ASN A 11 7.38 -16.58 -25.93
CA ASN A 11 7.51 -15.24 -25.34
C ASN A 11 8.26 -14.25 -26.25
N GLN A 12 9.19 -14.72 -27.08
CA GLN A 12 9.95 -13.87 -27.99
C GLN A 12 9.06 -13.15 -29.04
N GLN A 13 7.96 -13.78 -29.46
CA GLN A 13 6.97 -13.15 -30.35
C GLN A 13 6.16 -12.05 -29.65
N PHE A 14 5.84 -12.19 -28.36
CA PHE A 14 5.18 -11.16 -27.57
C PHE A 14 6.08 -9.94 -27.34
N ILE A 15 7.36 -10.17 -27.06
CA ILE A 15 8.35 -9.10 -26.85
C ILE A 15 8.56 -8.29 -28.14
N ARG A 16 8.68 -8.96 -29.30
CA ARG A 16 8.80 -8.28 -30.60
C ARG A 16 7.57 -7.47 -30.99
N ARG A 17 6.36 -7.93 -30.65
CA ARG A 17 5.10 -7.20 -30.89
C ARG A 17 4.90 -6.01 -29.96
N SER A 18 5.50 -6.01 -28.78
CA SER A 18 5.45 -4.87 -27.84
C SER A 18 6.37 -3.73 -28.27
N LEU A 19 7.51 -4.03 -28.88
CA LEU A 19 8.52 -3.03 -29.30
C LEU A 19 8.15 -2.23 -30.56
N HIS A 20 7.30 -2.78 -31.44
CA HIS A 20 6.85 -2.11 -32.67
C HIS A 20 5.73 -1.06 -32.43
N LYS A 21 5.15 -1.01 -31.24
CA LYS A 21 3.98 -0.15 -30.98
C LYS A 21 4.43 1.23 -30.50
N GLY A 22 4.68 2.12 -31.46
CA GLY A 22 4.81 3.56 -31.21
C GLY A 22 3.49 4.20 -30.78
N VAL A 23 3.52 5.52 -30.54
CA VAL A 23 2.37 6.33 -30.06
C VAL A 23 1.14 6.20 -30.97
N ASP A 24 1.33 5.90 -32.26
CA ASP A 24 0.28 5.64 -33.25
C ASP A 24 -0.01 4.15 -33.48
N SER A 25 0.15 3.31 -32.46
CA SER A 25 -0.13 1.87 -32.64
C SER A 25 -1.64 1.59 -32.73
N THR A 26 -1.97 0.60 -33.56
CA THR A 26 -3.33 0.04 -33.73
C THR A 26 -4.08 -0.09 -32.42
N PRO A 27 -5.40 0.18 -32.39
CA PRO A 27 -6.21 0.17 -31.17
C PRO A 27 -5.99 -1.12 -30.38
N PRO A 28 -6.10 -1.05 -29.03
CA PRO A 28 -5.71 -2.16 -28.15
C PRO A 28 -6.34 -3.46 -28.64
N LEU A 29 -5.50 -4.51 -28.77
CA LEU A 29 -5.89 -5.83 -29.30
C LEU A 29 -7.12 -6.44 -28.59
N ARG A 30 -7.44 -5.92 -27.39
CA ARG A 30 -8.63 -6.25 -26.63
C ARG A 30 -9.16 -4.96 -26.00
N PHE A 31 -10.43 -4.65 -26.23
CA PHE A 31 -11.11 -3.59 -25.51
C PHE A 31 -11.11 -3.93 -24.02
N THR A 32 -10.60 -3.01 -23.20
CA THR A 32 -10.71 -3.07 -21.75
C THR A 32 -11.73 -2.03 -21.32
N SER A 33 -12.81 -2.48 -20.68
CA SER A 33 -13.86 -1.57 -20.23
C SER A 33 -13.35 -0.65 -19.13
N ILE A 34 -14.05 0.47 -18.91
CA ILE A 34 -13.70 1.40 -17.82
C ILE A 34 -13.80 0.68 -16.46
N SER A 35 -14.78 -0.21 -16.29
CA SER A 35 -14.92 -0.99 -15.06
C SER A 35 -13.74 -1.92 -14.81
N GLU A 36 -13.21 -2.58 -15.84
CA GLU A 36 -12.02 -3.41 -15.73
C GLU A 36 -10.78 -2.60 -15.34
N LYS A 37 -10.64 -1.36 -15.86
CA LYS A 37 -9.56 -0.46 -15.47
C LYS A 37 -9.67 -0.04 -13.99
N ILE A 38 -10.87 0.33 -13.55
CA ILE A 38 -11.14 0.71 -12.16
C ILE A 38 -10.87 -0.47 -11.23
N ALA A 39 -11.33 -1.68 -11.59
CA ALA A 39 -11.10 -2.89 -10.81
C ALA A 39 -9.61 -3.21 -10.67
N LEU A 40 -8.85 -3.14 -11.78
CA LEU A 40 -7.41 -3.37 -11.77
C LEU A 40 -6.68 -2.33 -10.90
N TYR A 41 -7.03 -1.05 -11.03
CA TYR A 41 -6.45 0.00 -10.21
C TYR A 41 -6.74 -0.20 -8.72
N GLY A 42 -8.01 -0.49 -8.37
CA GLY A 42 -8.41 -0.79 -7.00
C GLY A 42 -7.67 -2.00 -6.43
N PHE A 43 -7.50 -3.06 -7.24
CA PHE A 43 -6.72 -4.24 -6.84
C PHE A 43 -5.26 -3.90 -6.53
N ILE A 44 -4.61 -3.10 -7.39
CA ILE A 44 -3.23 -2.65 -7.15
C ILE A 44 -3.16 -1.85 -5.85
N CYS A 45 -4.05 -0.87 -5.65
CA CYS A 45 -4.08 -0.07 -4.42
C CYS A 45 -4.24 -0.95 -3.18
N VAL A 46 -5.19 -1.90 -3.17
CA VAL A 46 -5.42 -2.79 -2.02
C VAL A 46 -4.23 -3.72 -1.79
N ALA A 47 -3.63 -4.28 -2.84
CA ALA A 47 -2.49 -5.17 -2.72
C ALA A 47 -1.26 -4.48 -2.11
N PHE A 48 -0.95 -3.26 -2.55
CA PHE A 48 0.23 -2.52 -2.08
C PHE A 48 -0.01 -1.77 -0.77
N LEU A 49 -1.21 -1.25 -0.52
CA LEU A 49 -1.51 -0.48 0.69
C LEU A 49 -2.09 -1.34 1.82
N GLY A 50 -2.66 -2.50 1.53
CA GLY A 50 -3.35 -3.33 2.55
C GLY A 50 -2.42 -3.72 3.71
N TYR A 51 -1.25 -4.28 3.39
CA TYR A 51 -0.27 -4.68 4.41
C TYR A 51 0.26 -3.50 5.24
N PRO A 52 0.86 -2.43 4.68
CA PRO A 52 1.38 -1.34 5.48
C PRO A 52 0.29 -0.67 6.32
N THR A 53 -0.93 -0.52 5.79
CA THR A 53 -2.06 0.04 6.55
C THR A 53 -2.40 -0.83 7.77
N SER A 54 -2.45 -2.15 7.60
CA SER A 54 -2.71 -3.09 8.69
C SER A 54 -1.64 -3.06 9.79
N VAL A 55 -0.38 -2.86 9.41
CA VAL A 55 0.74 -2.74 10.35
C VAL A 55 0.65 -1.43 11.11
N LEU A 56 0.39 -0.32 10.42
CA LEU A 56 0.22 1.00 11.03
C LEU A 56 -0.89 1.00 12.08
N PHE A 57 -2.02 0.36 11.80
CA PHE A 57 -3.11 0.24 12.78
C PHE A 57 -2.77 -0.63 13.99
N ARG A 58 -1.79 -1.53 13.87
CA ARG A 58 -1.34 -2.41 14.96
C ARG A 58 -0.06 -1.93 15.63
N LEU A 59 0.45 -0.75 15.26
CA LEU A 59 1.73 -0.25 15.79
C LEU A 59 1.74 -0.17 17.32
N ASP A 60 0.64 0.28 17.94
CA ASP A 60 0.58 0.39 19.40
C ASP A 60 0.63 -0.99 20.09
N SER A 61 0.20 -2.06 19.42
CA SER A 61 0.34 -3.45 19.90
C SER A 61 1.71 -4.03 19.61
N LEU A 62 2.33 -3.69 18.47
CA LEU A 62 3.66 -4.17 18.08
C LEU A 62 4.78 -3.47 18.86
N ARG A 63 4.55 -2.22 19.21
CA ARG A 63 5.47 -1.38 19.97
C ARG A 63 4.64 -0.55 20.96
N PRO A 64 4.42 -1.05 22.18
CA PRO A 64 3.78 -0.29 23.24
C PRO A 64 4.48 1.06 23.39
N ARG A 65 3.68 2.12 23.44
CA ARG A 65 4.24 3.46 23.70
C ARG A 65 4.85 3.45 25.09
N PRO A 66 6.01 4.12 25.28
CA PRO A 66 6.49 4.34 26.63
C PRO A 66 5.40 5.07 27.42
N ASP A 67 5.25 4.72 28.70
CA ASP A 67 4.36 5.46 29.58
C ASP A 67 4.79 6.93 29.54
N ASN A 68 3.85 7.81 29.22
CA ASN A 68 4.05 9.25 29.28
C ASN A 68 4.13 9.66 30.76
N ALA A 69 5.23 9.32 31.43
CA ALA A 69 5.53 9.77 32.76
C ALA A 69 5.89 11.26 32.68
N LEU A 70 5.02 12.12 33.20
CA LEU A 70 5.36 13.52 33.45
C LEU A 70 6.45 13.56 34.52
N ALA A 71 7.32 14.58 34.47
CA ALA A 71 8.20 14.86 35.58
C ALA A 71 7.35 15.03 36.86
N PRO A 72 7.78 14.51 38.02
CA PRO A 72 6.97 14.50 39.24
C PRO A 72 6.51 15.91 39.62
N GLU A 73 7.36 16.90 39.42
CA GLU A 73 7.07 18.34 39.66
C GLU A 73 5.87 18.84 38.84
N VAL A 74 5.71 18.38 37.60
CA VAL A 74 4.61 18.77 36.70
C VAL A 74 3.32 18.08 37.09
N GLN A 75 3.39 16.83 37.56
CA GLN A 75 2.23 16.10 38.04
C GLN A 75 1.66 16.74 39.32
N GLU A 76 2.54 17.14 40.25
CA GLU A 76 2.16 17.86 41.47
C GLU A 76 1.48 19.20 41.18
N GLU A 77 1.98 19.97 40.20
CA GLU A 77 1.35 21.23 39.80
C GLU A 77 -0.04 21.03 39.17
N ILE A 78 -0.21 19.98 38.36
CA ILE A 78 -1.51 19.64 37.77
C ILE A 78 -2.50 19.25 38.87
N ASP A 79 -2.08 18.43 39.82
CA ASP A 79 -2.94 17.97 40.93
C ASP A 79 -3.37 19.14 41.83
N ALA A 80 -2.45 20.08 42.11
CA ALA A 80 -2.74 21.31 42.84
C ALA A 80 -3.77 22.18 42.10
N ARG A 81 -3.64 22.33 40.77
CA ARG A 81 -4.59 23.08 39.94
C ARG A 81 -5.96 22.40 39.85
N VAL A 82 -6.01 21.07 39.80
CA VAL A 82 -7.27 20.30 39.81
C VAL A 82 -7.98 20.42 41.16
N ALA A 83 -7.23 20.37 42.27
CA ALA A 83 -7.77 20.56 43.61
C ALA A 83 -8.37 21.97 43.80
N ALA A 84 -7.69 23.01 43.31
CA ALA A 84 -8.17 24.40 43.37
C ALA A 84 -9.45 24.64 42.55
N ARG A 85 -9.71 23.85 41.50
CA ARG A 85 -10.94 23.94 40.68
C ARG A 85 -12.13 23.15 41.22
N LYS A 86 -11.91 22.25 42.20
CA LYS A 86 -12.95 21.44 42.84
C LYS A 86 -13.52 22.08 44.11
N GLN A 87 -12.88 23.14 44.62
CA GLN A 87 -13.40 24.02 45.67
C GLN A 87 -14.33 25.07 45.06
#